data_AF-A0A931GEA8-F1
#
_entry.id   AF-A0A931GEA8-F1
#
_cell.length_a   1.000
_cell.length_b   1.000
_cell.length_c   1.000
_cell.angle_alpha   90.00
_cell.angle_beta   90.00
_cell.angle_gamma   90.00
#
_symmetry.space_group_name_H-M   'P 1'
#
loop_
_entity.id
_entity.type
_entity.pdbx_description
1 polymer ?
#
loop_
_entity_poly.entity_id
_entity_poly.type
_entity_poly.pdbx_seq_one_letter_code
_entity_poly.pdbx_strand_id
1 'polypeptide(L)'
;MHTTIRARLRRVIAIWAVALIVVLVAAGVAIAVVNAKHFGPERVVADYVAALQEGDGATALGYLNLDAPAEGNGLMLSREPLAASAAALGDVQIEEEDREGDRASVRVSYGVEGRGYHTDFRLVRTGQQWLFFDQWDLQVGKLPQVQVNAANTTDVVVNGTEAPLEAGAATFPVLPPAIVTASFEQQFFRAEETSRIVTEYSDAEDPVQLVSQPTQALTDEVDQQVRAYLDGCTEQQVLMPAGCPLAYDTVDRVDASTIDWEVERYPEIQITGFDGGWVLAPLEADVSLQLTEQDLATGAMTDVDVTETYTFTAKLDVSTSNVTVTPVAVE
;
A
#
# COMPACT_ATOMS: atom_id res chain seq x y z
N MET A 1 0.07 45.79 -81.89
CA MET A 1 0.59 44.49 -81.41
C MET A 1 1.05 44.47 -79.95
N HIS A 2 1.16 45.63 -79.25
CA HIS A 2 1.55 45.69 -77.83
C HIS A 2 0.41 45.50 -76.81
N THR A 3 -0.86 45.65 -77.21
CA THR A 3 -2.04 45.59 -76.32
C THR A 3 -2.53 44.17 -76.03
N THR A 4 -2.40 43.23 -76.98
CA THR A 4 -2.82 41.83 -76.82
C THR A 4 -1.87 40.99 -75.96
N ILE A 5 -0.57 41.31 -75.96
CA ILE A 5 0.44 40.64 -75.13
C ILE A 5 0.21 40.94 -73.64
N ARG A 6 -0.13 42.20 -73.29
CA ARG A 6 -0.45 42.61 -71.92
C ARG A 6 -1.70 41.91 -71.36
N ALA A 7 -2.71 41.66 -72.20
CA ALA A 7 -3.93 40.97 -71.79
C ALA A 7 -3.71 39.47 -71.52
N ARG A 8 -2.89 38.79 -72.34
CA ARG A 8 -2.50 37.39 -72.11
C ARG A 8 -1.60 37.24 -70.87
N LEU A 9 -0.62 38.13 -70.71
CA LEU A 9 0.26 38.14 -69.55
C LEU A 9 -0.51 38.36 -68.23
N ARG A 10 -1.47 39.29 -68.21
CA ARG A 10 -2.38 39.51 -67.06
C ARG A 10 -3.19 38.27 -66.70
N ARG A 11 -3.71 37.53 -67.68
CA ARG A 11 -4.46 36.28 -67.43
C ARG A 11 -3.56 35.17 -66.87
N VAL A 12 -2.35 35.02 -67.41
CA VAL A 12 -1.37 34.05 -66.91
C VAL A 12 -0.96 34.38 -65.47
N ILE A 13 -0.66 35.66 -65.18
CA ILE A 13 -0.38 36.11 -63.81
C ILE A 13 -1.57 35.87 -62.89
N ALA A 14 -2.81 36.14 -63.32
CA ALA A 14 -4.01 35.89 -62.53
C ALA A 14 -4.20 34.40 -62.23
N ILE A 15 -3.97 33.51 -63.20
CA ILE A 15 -4.05 32.06 -63.00
C ILE A 15 -2.96 31.58 -62.04
N TRP A 16 -1.72 32.03 -62.20
CA TRP A 16 -0.64 31.70 -61.27
C TRP A 16 -0.87 32.26 -59.87
N ALA A 17 -1.45 33.46 -59.75
CA ALA A 17 -1.83 34.04 -58.46
C ALA A 17 -2.92 33.22 -57.77
N VAL A 18 -3.96 32.81 -58.51
CA VAL A 18 -5.01 31.93 -57.97
C VAL A 18 -4.45 30.57 -57.59
N ALA A 19 -3.60 29.96 -58.44
CA ALA A 19 -2.94 28.70 -58.13
C ALA A 19 -2.06 28.81 -56.87
N LEU A 20 -1.31 29.90 -56.72
CA LEU A 20 -0.51 30.18 -55.52
C LEU A 20 -1.41 30.31 -54.28
N ILE A 21 -2.52 31.04 -54.36
CA ILE A 21 -3.46 31.18 -53.24
C ILE A 21 -4.03 29.81 -52.84
N VAL A 22 -4.43 28.98 -53.80
CA VAL A 22 -4.94 27.62 -53.53
C VAL A 22 -3.88 26.77 -52.82
N VAL A 23 -2.62 26.84 -53.27
CA VAL A 23 -1.50 26.13 -52.62
C VAL A 23 -1.29 26.64 -51.20
N LEU A 24 -1.33 27.95 -50.96
CA LEU A 24 -1.17 28.53 -49.63
C LEU A 24 -2.32 28.15 -48.67
N VAL A 25 -3.56 28.13 -49.16
CA VAL A 25 -4.71 27.68 -48.36
C VAL A 25 -4.59 26.19 -48.03
N ALA A 26 -4.24 25.35 -49.02
CA ALA A 26 -4.04 23.92 -48.79
C ALA A 26 -2.90 23.67 -47.79
N ALA A 27 -1.79 24.41 -47.90
CA ALA A 27 -0.69 24.35 -46.94
C ALA A 27 -1.13 24.80 -45.54
N GLY A 28 -1.90 25.89 -45.42
CA GLY A 28 -2.44 26.36 -44.14
C GLY A 28 -3.36 25.35 -43.48
N VAL A 29 -4.24 24.70 -44.25
CA VAL A 29 -5.10 23.61 -43.74
C VAL A 29 -4.28 22.41 -43.32
N ALA A 30 -3.29 21.99 -44.11
CA ALA A 30 -2.41 20.88 -43.77
C ALA A 30 -1.64 21.16 -42.47
N ILE A 31 -1.07 22.36 -42.32
CA ILE A 31 -0.40 22.82 -41.10
C ILE A 31 -1.36 22.79 -39.92
N ALA A 32 -2.59 23.32 -40.07
CA ALA A 32 -3.58 23.31 -39.00
C ALA A 32 -3.94 21.89 -38.53
N VAL A 33 -4.11 20.95 -39.47
CA VAL A 33 -4.40 19.54 -39.16
C VAL A 33 -3.23 18.87 -38.46
N VAL A 34 -1.99 19.09 -38.94
CA VAL A 34 -0.78 18.52 -38.31
C VAL A 34 -0.58 19.12 -36.93
N ASN A 35 -0.77 20.44 -36.78
CA ASN A 35 -0.67 21.13 -35.51
C ASN A 35 -1.68 20.57 -34.50
N ALA A 36 -2.93 20.38 -34.90
CA ALA A 36 -3.95 19.81 -34.03
C ALA A 36 -3.64 18.37 -33.59
N LYS A 37 -3.09 17.53 -34.49
CA LYS A 37 -2.87 16.10 -34.22
C LYS A 37 -1.54 15.75 -33.56
N HIS A 38 -0.48 16.49 -33.87
CA HIS A 38 0.88 16.14 -33.46
C HIS A 38 1.52 17.18 -32.54
N PHE A 39 0.97 18.39 -32.48
CA PHE A 39 1.48 19.48 -31.67
C PHE A 39 0.37 20.09 -30.78
N GLY A 40 -0.70 19.32 -30.57
CA GLY A 40 -1.81 19.66 -29.70
C GLY A 40 -1.53 19.35 -28.23
N PRO A 41 -2.36 19.89 -27.31
CA PRO A 41 -2.23 19.67 -25.88
C PRO A 41 -2.43 18.19 -25.49
N GLU A 42 -3.32 17.45 -26.18
CA GLU A 42 -3.50 16.01 -26.00
C GLU A 42 -2.20 15.24 -26.19
N ARG A 43 -1.36 15.66 -27.16
CA ARG A 43 -0.09 14.98 -27.44
C ARG A 43 0.89 15.13 -26.28
N VAL A 44 0.97 16.32 -25.69
CA VAL A 44 1.84 16.58 -24.52
C VAL A 44 1.44 15.70 -23.34
N VAL A 45 0.14 15.59 -23.07
CA VAL A 45 -0.37 14.70 -22.02
C VAL A 45 -0.14 13.22 -22.34
N ALA A 46 -0.33 12.82 -23.59
CA ALA A 46 -0.06 11.45 -24.04
C ALA A 46 1.42 11.07 -23.88
N ASP A 47 2.34 11.97 -24.25
CA ASP A 47 3.78 11.73 -24.08
C ASP A 47 4.18 11.69 -22.60
N TYR A 48 3.57 12.53 -21.76
CA TYR A 48 3.73 12.46 -20.31
C TYR A 48 3.26 11.10 -19.76
N VAL A 49 2.05 10.65 -20.10
CA VAL A 49 1.53 9.34 -19.66
C VAL A 49 2.39 8.19 -20.17
N ALA A 50 2.90 8.27 -21.40
CA ALA A 50 3.83 7.27 -21.93
C ALA A 50 5.13 7.19 -21.11
N ALA A 51 5.68 8.34 -20.70
CA ALA A 51 6.86 8.37 -19.83
C ALA A 51 6.58 7.71 -18.46
N LEU A 52 5.38 7.86 -17.90
CA LEU A 52 4.98 7.14 -16.68
C LEU A 52 4.97 5.62 -16.91
N GLN A 53 4.38 5.17 -18.02
CA GLN A 53 4.31 3.74 -18.38
C GLN A 53 5.69 3.12 -18.63
N GLU A 54 6.62 3.89 -19.19
CA GLU A 54 8.01 3.47 -19.41
C GLU A 54 8.87 3.53 -18.12
N GLY A 55 8.33 4.09 -17.03
CA GLY A 55 9.10 4.35 -15.81
C GLY A 55 10.16 5.45 -15.97
N ASP A 56 10.06 6.27 -17.02
CA ASP A 56 10.99 7.39 -17.26
C ASP A 56 10.53 8.64 -16.53
N GLY A 57 10.85 8.66 -15.24
CA GLY A 57 10.60 9.77 -14.34
C GLY A 57 11.20 11.10 -14.77
N ALA A 58 12.42 11.07 -15.32
CA ALA A 58 13.12 12.28 -15.69
C ALA A 58 12.40 12.97 -16.86
N THR A 59 11.96 12.19 -17.84
CA THR A 59 11.15 12.67 -18.96
C THR A 59 9.77 13.16 -18.48
N ALA A 60 9.09 12.42 -17.61
CA ALA A 60 7.81 12.82 -17.05
C ALA A 60 7.89 14.15 -16.27
N LEU A 61 8.90 14.31 -15.40
CA LEU A 61 9.16 15.56 -14.70
C LEU A 61 9.49 16.71 -15.64
N GLY A 62 10.20 16.43 -16.74
CA GLY A 62 10.47 17.39 -17.81
C GLY A 62 9.20 17.96 -18.45
N TYR A 63 8.20 17.12 -18.74
CA TYR A 63 6.90 17.58 -19.25
C TYR A 63 6.14 18.49 -18.26
N LEU A 64 6.36 18.27 -16.96
CA LEU A 64 5.78 19.10 -15.89
C LEU A 64 6.56 20.39 -15.63
N ASN A 65 7.74 20.56 -16.24
CA ASN A 65 8.71 21.61 -15.90
C ASN A 65 9.06 21.64 -14.41
N LEU A 66 9.14 20.47 -13.78
CA LEU A 66 9.49 20.31 -12.37
C LEU A 66 10.82 19.60 -12.21
N ASP A 67 11.57 19.98 -11.19
CA ASP A 67 12.69 19.20 -10.69
C ASP A 67 12.19 18.12 -9.73
N ALA A 68 12.98 17.05 -9.56
CA ALA A 68 12.73 16.08 -8.50
C ALA A 68 12.81 16.79 -7.13
N PRO A 69 11.82 16.58 -6.24
CA PRO A 69 11.81 17.21 -4.92
C PRO A 69 13.02 16.76 -4.09
N ALA A 70 13.55 17.69 -3.30
CA ALA A 70 14.69 17.42 -2.41
C ALA A 70 14.29 16.63 -1.15
N GLU A 71 12.99 16.62 -0.82
CA GLU A 71 12.41 15.95 0.34
C GLU A 71 11.54 14.76 -0.11
N GLY A 72 11.50 13.73 0.74
CA GLY A 72 10.77 12.50 0.47
C GLY A 72 11.60 11.46 -0.30
N ASN A 73 11.08 10.23 -0.32
CA ASN A 73 11.69 9.10 -0.99
C ASN A 73 11.27 9.05 -2.47
N GLY A 74 12.19 9.38 -3.37
CA GLY A 74 11.96 9.41 -4.82
C GLY A 74 11.71 8.05 -5.50
N LEU A 75 11.52 6.97 -4.75
CA LEU A 75 11.25 5.62 -5.26
C LEU A 75 10.08 5.60 -6.27
N MET A 76 9.00 6.34 -6.00
CA MET A 76 7.82 6.42 -6.87
C MET A 76 8.02 7.31 -8.11
N LEU A 77 9.17 7.95 -8.27
CA LEU A 77 9.44 8.87 -9.36
C LEU A 77 10.20 8.23 -10.53
N SER A 78 10.59 6.95 -10.48
CA SER A 78 11.33 6.34 -11.60
C SER A 78 11.25 4.82 -11.61
N ARG A 79 11.61 4.23 -12.76
CA ARG A 79 11.79 2.80 -13.00
C ARG A 79 10.56 1.96 -12.62
N GLU A 80 10.79 0.82 -11.97
CA GLU A 80 9.79 -0.21 -11.73
C GLU A 80 8.59 0.28 -10.90
N PRO A 81 8.75 1.01 -9.77
CA PRO A 81 7.60 1.54 -9.01
C PRO A 81 6.70 2.49 -9.81
N LEU A 82 7.33 3.38 -10.61
CA LEU A 82 6.61 4.32 -11.47
C LEU A 82 5.86 3.57 -12.58
N ALA A 83 6.53 2.65 -13.27
CA ALA A 83 5.92 1.84 -14.32
C ALA A 83 4.78 0.95 -13.76
N ALA A 84 4.95 0.38 -12.57
CA ALA A 84 3.93 -0.42 -11.90
C ALA A 84 2.70 0.42 -11.54
N SER A 85 2.91 1.66 -11.03
CA SER A 85 1.84 2.62 -10.78
C SER A 85 1.03 2.92 -12.05
N ALA A 86 1.73 3.19 -13.17
CA ALA A 86 1.09 3.50 -14.44
C ALA A 86 0.38 2.30 -15.07
N ALA A 87 0.95 1.10 -14.96
CA ALA A 87 0.34 -0.13 -15.46
C ALA A 87 -0.98 -0.47 -14.73
N ALA A 88 -1.09 -0.14 -13.44
CA ALA A 88 -2.28 -0.38 -12.63
C ALA A 88 -3.47 0.53 -13.01
N LEU A 89 -3.26 1.57 -13.84
CA LEU A 89 -4.34 2.43 -14.35
C LEU A 89 -5.24 1.72 -15.40
N GLY A 90 -4.76 0.61 -15.97
CA GLY A 90 -5.48 -0.12 -17.02
C GLY A 90 -5.56 0.65 -18.34
N ASP A 91 -6.73 0.60 -18.99
CA ASP A 91 -6.97 1.30 -20.26
C ASP A 91 -7.13 2.81 -20.03
N VAL A 92 -6.17 3.58 -20.53
CA VAL A 92 -6.15 5.04 -20.44
C VAL A 92 -6.78 5.67 -21.68
N GLN A 93 -7.71 6.61 -21.48
CA GLN A 93 -8.32 7.45 -22.51
C GLN A 93 -7.91 8.91 -22.29
N ILE A 94 -7.52 9.60 -23.35
CA ILE A 94 -7.05 10.98 -23.30
C ILE A 94 -7.92 11.82 -24.24
N GLU A 95 -8.58 12.84 -23.70
CA GLU A 95 -9.51 13.68 -24.44
C GLU A 95 -9.30 15.15 -24.08
N GLU A 96 -9.20 16.02 -25.08
CA GLU A 96 -9.30 17.47 -24.88
C GLU A 96 -10.75 17.84 -24.55
N GLU A 97 -10.96 18.41 -23.35
CA GLU A 97 -12.29 18.83 -22.91
C GLU A 97 -12.66 20.19 -23.50
N ASP A 98 -11.73 21.14 -23.37
CA ASP A 98 -11.96 22.54 -23.70
C ASP A 98 -10.68 23.21 -24.19
N ARG A 99 -10.84 24.17 -25.11
CA ARG A 99 -9.77 25.06 -25.55
C ARG A 99 -10.27 26.48 -25.68
N GLU A 100 -9.66 27.38 -24.91
CA GLU A 100 -9.97 28.81 -24.93
C GLU A 100 -8.70 29.61 -25.19
N GLY A 101 -8.57 30.14 -26.41
CA GLY A 101 -7.45 30.98 -26.78
C GLY A 101 -6.09 30.27 -26.68
N ASP A 102 -5.33 30.60 -25.64
CA ASP A 102 -4.02 30.06 -25.30
C ASP A 102 -4.04 28.99 -24.19
N ARG A 103 -5.22 28.59 -23.72
CA ARG A 103 -5.41 27.57 -22.67
C ARG A 103 -6.15 26.36 -23.21
N ALA A 104 -5.83 25.19 -22.67
CA ALA A 104 -6.54 23.95 -22.93
C ALA A 104 -6.67 23.12 -21.64
N SER A 105 -7.75 22.35 -21.56
CA SER A 105 -7.96 21.31 -20.54
C SER A 105 -7.98 19.96 -21.23
N VAL A 106 -7.19 19.01 -20.73
CA VAL A 106 -7.13 17.63 -21.23
C VAL A 106 -7.41 16.70 -20.07
N ARG A 107 -8.42 15.84 -20.23
CA ARG A 107 -8.79 14.81 -19.26
C ARG A 107 -8.14 13.48 -19.63
N VAL A 108 -7.52 12.85 -18.63
CA VAL A 108 -7.05 11.47 -18.70
C VAL A 108 -8.00 10.61 -17.86
N SER A 109 -8.77 9.72 -18.50
CA SER A 109 -9.70 8.81 -17.83
C SER A 109 -9.13 7.39 -17.78
N TYR A 110 -9.28 6.69 -16.65
CA TYR A 110 -8.71 5.36 -16.42
C TYR A 110 -9.54 4.55 -15.42
N GLY A 111 -9.26 3.25 -15.34
CA GLY A 111 -10.05 2.29 -14.55
C GLY A 111 -9.22 1.59 -13.50
N VAL A 112 -9.60 1.72 -12.22
CA VAL A 112 -8.92 1.07 -11.10
C VAL A 112 -9.93 0.24 -10.33
N GLU A 113 -9.67 -1.07 -10.20
CA GLU A 113 -10.57 -2.02 -9.50
C GLU A 113 -12.03 -1.96 -9.96
N GLY A 114 -12.26 -1.73 -11.27
CA GLY A 114 -13.61 -1.62 -11.84
C GLY A 114 -14.32 -0.28 -11.56
N ARG A 115 -13.65 0.69 -10.94
CA ARG A 115 -14.14 2.07 -10.75
C ARG A 115 -13.42 3.02 -11.71
N GLY A 116 -14.17 3.95 -12.29
CA GLY A 116 -13.63 4.97 -13.20
C GLY A 116 -13.09 6.17 -12.43
N TYR A 117 -11.89 6.62 -12.84
CA TYR A 117 -11.20 7.79 -12.31
C TYR A 117 -10.73 8.69 -13.46
N HIS A 118 -10.40 9.92 -13.13
CA HIS A 118 -9.81 10.84 -14.09
C HIS A 118 -8.82 11.80 -13.43
N THR A 119 -7.92 12.34 -14.24
CA THR A 119 -7.01 13.42 -13.89
C THR A 119 -7.08 14.48 -14.97
N ASP A 120 -7.31 15.73 -14.55
CA ASP A 120 -7.45 16.87 -15.45
C ASP A 120 -6.14 17.66 -15.50
N PHE A 121 -5.63 17.85 -16.72
CA PHE A 121 -4.42 18.61 -17.00
C PHE A 121 -4.78 19.95 -17.62
N ARG A 122 -4.20 21.02 -17.06
CA ARG A 122 -4.31 22.36 -17.63
C ARG A 122 -3.04 22.69 -18.39
N LEU A 123 -3.18 23.16 -19.63
CA LEU A 123 -2.06 23.53 -20.49
C LEU A 123 -2.17 24.99 -20.93
N VAL A 124 -1.01 25.60 -21.17
CA VAL A 124 -0.92 26.91 -21.79
C VAL A 124 0.01 26.87 -22.99
N ARG A 125 -0.37 27.58 -24.06
CA ARG A 125 0.48 27.77 -25.22
C ARG A 125 1.55 28.80 -24.90
N THR A 126 2.81 28.37 -24.86
CA THR A 126 3.96 29.23 -24.51
C THR A 126 4.70 29.76 -25.72
N GLY A 127 4.44 29.24 -26.91
CA GLY A 127 5.04 29.75 -28.13
C GLY A 127 4.68 28.96 -29.37
N GLN A 128 5.54 29.11 -30.39
CA GLN A 128 5.47 28.35 -31.62
C GLN A 128 6.84 27.85 -32.03
N GLN A 129 6.93 26.56 -32.36
CA GLN A 129 8.10 25.98 -32.99
C GLN A 129 7.98 26.06 -34.52
N TRP A 130 9.09 26.37 -35.16
CA TRP A 130 9.23 26.46 -36.62
C TRP A 130 8.20 27.39 -37.28
N LEU A 131 7.79 28.46 -36.58
CA LEU A 131 6.82 29.49 -37.00
C LEU A 131 5.36 29.04 -37.17
N PHE A 132 5.04 27.74 -37.01
CA PHE A 132 3.73 27.22 -37.39
C PHE A 132 3.09 26.26 -36.39
N PHE A 133 3.89 25.58 -35.57
CA PHE A 133 3.38 24.57 -34.65
C PHE A 133 3.36 25.12 -33.24
N ASP A 134 2.24 24.98 -32.56
CA ASP A 134 2.08 25.48 -31.20
C ASP A 134 2.97 24.66 -30.24
N GLN A 135 3.47 25.33 -29.21
CA GLN A 135 4.14 24.70 -28.07
C GLN A 135 3.24 24.86 -26.85
N TRP A 136 2.98 23.76 -26.17
CA TRP A 136 2.10 23.68 -25.00
C TRP A 136 2.89 23.17 -23.81
N ASP A 137 2.71 23.83 -22.66
CA ASP A 137 3.33 23.44 -21.40
C ASP A 137 2.24 23.11 -20.38
N LEU A 138 2.46 22.04 -19.59
CA LEU A 138 1.59 21.65 -18.49
C LEU A 138 1.73 22.67 -17.35
N GLN A 139 0.59 23.16 -16.86
CA GLN A 139 0.54 24.01 -15.68
C GLN A 139 0.24 23.17 -14.44
N VAL A 140 1.30 22.76 -13.75
CA VAL A 140 1.21 22.09 -12.46
C VAL A 140 1.92 22.90 -11.37
N GLY A 141 1.50 22.71 -10.13
CA GLY A 141 2.09 23.37 -8.96
C GLY A 141 3.32 22.63 -8.48
N LYS A 142 3.17 21.87 -7.40
CA LYS A 142 4.20 20.96 -6.87
C LYS A 142 3.76 19.51 -7.06
N LEU A 143 4.70 18.58 -6.96
CA LEU A 143 4.34 17.16 -6.89
C LEU A 143 3.58 16.89 -5.60
N PRO A 144 2.46 16.16 -5.67
CA PRO A 144 1.80 15.67 -4.49
C PRO A 144 2.67 14.60 -3.81
N GLN A 145 2.51 14.48 -2.50
CA GLN A 145 3.17 13.47 -1.70
C GLN A 145 2.15 12.51 -1.09
N VAL A 146 2.52 11.23 -1.02
CA VAL A 146 1.78 10.18 -0.32
C VAL A 146 2.60 9.71 0.85
N GLN A 147 2.07 9.87 2.05
CA GLN A 147 2.67 9.31 3.26
C GLN A 147 2.17 7.88 3.46
N VAL A 148 3.09 6.95 3.73
CA VAL A 148 2.80 5.57 4.13
C VAL A 148 3.24 5.41 5.57
N ASN A 149 2.33 4.91 6.41
CA ASN A 149 2.57 4.63 7.81
C ASN A 149 2.44 3.13 8.07
N ALA A 150 3.41 2.56 8.76
CA ALA A 150 3.37 1.18 9.20
C ALA A 150 3.95 1.05 10.61
N ALA A 151 3.22 0.37 11.49
CA ALA A 151 3.69 0.05 12.82
C ALA A 151 4.51 -1.24 12.81
N ASN A 152 5.43 -1.38 13.76
CA ASN A 152 6.20 -2.61 14.01
C ASN A 152 7.10 -3.09 12.86
N THR A 153 7.43 -2.20 11.92
CA THR A 153 8.35 -2.48 10.82
C THR A 153 9.22 -1.26 10.50
N THR A 154 10.41 -1.52 9.95
CA THR A 154 11.36 -0.54 9.42
C THR A 154 11.34 -0.44 7.91
N ASP A 155 10.54 -1.26 7.24
CA ASP A 155 10.52 -1.43 5.80
C ASP A 155 9.14 -1.85 5.32
N VAL A 156 8.81 -1.42 4.11
CA VAL A 156 7.57 -1.76 3.40
C VAL A 156 7.89 -2.04 1.95
N VAL A 157 7.00 -2.74 1.28
CA VAL A 157 7.01 -2.90 -0.16
C VAL A 157 6.04 -1.89 -0.74
N VAL A 158 6.55 -0.93 -1.52
CA VAL A 158 5.76 0.07 -2.24
C VAL A 158 5.82 -0.22 -3.73
N ASN A 159 4.68 -0.44 -4.36
CA ASN A 159 4.57 -0.80 -5.78
C ASN A 159 5.54 -1.93 -6.20
N GLY A 160 5.67 -2.94 -5.35
CA GLY A 160 6.54 -4.11 -5.58
C GLY A 160 8.03 -3.89 -5.30
N THR A 161 8.44 -2.74 -4.74
CA THR A 161 9.84 -2.45 -4.39
C THR A 161 9.98 -2.11 -2.90
N GLU A 162 11.00 -2.65 -2.25
CA GLU A 162 11.31 -2.36 -0.85
C GLU A 162 11.67 -0.88 -0.64
N ALA A 163 11.11 -0.29 0.41
CA ALA A 163 11.34 1.08 0.83
C ALA A 163 11.53 1.13 2.35
N PRO A 164 12.58 1.82 2.86
CA PRO A 164 12.77 2.00 4.28
C PRO A 164 11.75 2.98 4.86
N LEU A 165 11.39 2.75 6.12
CA LEU A 165 10.60 3.66 6.94
C LEU A 165 11.48 4.31 8.00
N GLU A 166 11.28 5.61 8.21
CA GLU A 166 11.87 6.35 9.32
C GLU A 166 10.80 6.54 10.39
N ALA A 167 11.04 6.01 11.60
CA ALA A 167 10.09 6.05 12.71
C ALA A 167 8.66 5.55 12.33
N GLY A 168 8.59 4.52 11.49
CA GLY A 168 7.33 3.91 11.04
C GLY A 168 6.60 4.66 9.94
N ALA A 169 7.25 5.65 9.30
CA ALA A 169 6.66 6.39 8.19
C ALA A 169 7.66 6.66 7.06
N ALA A 170 7.15 6.78 5.84
CA ALA A 170 7.89 7.31 4.70
C ALA A 170 6.95 8.11 3.81
N THR A 171 7.50 9.13 3.16
CA THR A 171 6.74 10.02 2.26
C THR A 171 7.27 9.89 0.84
N PHE A 172 6.38 9.63 -0.10
CA PHE A 172 6.71 9.38 -1.50
C PHE A 172 6.12 10.50 -2.37
N PRO A 173 6.92 11.35 -3.02
CA PRO A 173 6.44 12.18 -4.12
C PRO A 173 5.98 11.30 -5.28
N VAL A 174 4.86 11.68 -5.91
CA VAL A 174 4.26 10.89 -7.01
C VAL A 174 3.91 11.76 -8.21
N LEU A 175 3.75 11.13 -9.37
CA LEU A 175 3.40 11.75 -10.65
C LEU A 175 1.96 11.35 -11.05
N PRO A 176 0.95 12.22 -10.82
CA PRO A 176 -0.44 11.92 -11.18
C PRO A 176 -0.65 11.71 -12.70
N PRO A 177 -1.57 10.83 -13.13
CA PRO A 177 -2.29 9.88 -12.30
C PRO A 177 -1.34 8.78 -11.77
N ALA A 178 -1.48 8.46 -10.49
CA ALA A 178 -0.66 7.42 -9.84
C ALA A 178 -1.48 6.54 -8.90
N ILE A 179 -1.04 5.29 -8.76
CA ILE A 179 -1.54 4.34 -7.77
C ILE A 179 -0.35 3.92 -6.91
N VAL A 180 -0.43 4.25 -5.62
CA VAL A 180 0.56 3.82 -4.63
C VAL A 180 -0.03 2.64 -3.88
N THR A 181 0.56 1.46 -4.02
CA THR A 181 0.27 0.31 -3.16
C THR A 181 1.38 0.15 -2.13
N ALA A 182 1.00 -0.21 -0.90
CA ALA A 182 1.96 -0.51 0.15
C ALA A 182 1.52 -1.77 0.91
N SER A 183 2.49 -2.60 1.27
CA SER A 183 2.32 -3.80 2.10
C SER A 183 3.63 -4.09 2.85
N PHE A 184 3.61 -5.06 3.76
CA PHE A 184 4.85 -5.68 4.24
C PHE A 184 4.58 -7.11 4.71
N GLU A 185 5.60 -7.96 4.62
CA GLU A 185 5.57 -9.31 5.15
C GLU A 185 6.91 -9.59 5.81
N GLN A 186 6.87 -9.86 7.12
CA GLN A 186 8.02 -10.21 7.94
C GLN A 186 7.72 -11.51 8.69
N GLN A 187 8.69 -12.01 9.44
CA GLN A 187 8.55 -13.30 10.14
C GLN A 187 7.33 -13.33 11.07
N PHE A 188 7.09 -12.28 11.86
CA PHE A 188 6.03 -12.28 12.87
C PHE A 188 4.83 -11.40 12.53
N PHE A 189 5.02 -10.39 11.69
CA PHE A 189 3.97 -9.45 11.32
C PHE A 189 3.87 -9.28 9.81
N ARG A 190 2.65 -8.99 9.36
CA ARG A 190 2.35 -8.66 7.97
C ARG A 190 1.29 -7.58 7.93
N ALA A 191 1.23 -6.82 6.84
CA ALA A 191 0.07 -6.00 6.52
C ALA A 191 -0.36 -6.29 5.08
N GLU A 192 -1.66 -6.48 4.91
CA GLU A 192 -2.27 -6.63 3.59
C GLU A 192 -2.04 -5.37 2.74
N GLU A 193 -2.02 -5.57 1.44
CA GLU A 193 -1.83 -4.48 0.50
C GLU A 193 -2.95 -3.44 0.63
N THR A 194 -2.55 -2.18 0.77
CA THR A 194 -3.45 -1.02 0.79
C THR A 194 -3.03 -0.07 -0.32
N SER A 195 -4.01 0.44 -1.07
CA SER A 195 -3.77 1.32 -2.21
C SER A 195 -4.27 2.75 -1.98
N ARG A 196 -3.57 3.74 -2.54
CA ARG A 196 -4.03 5.12 -2.70
C ARG A 196 -3.94 5.54 -4.16
N ILE A 197 -5.04 6.07 -4.67
CA ILE A 197 -5.11 6.67 -6.00
C ILE A 197 -4.88 8.17 -5.85
N VAL A 198 -3.97 8.71 -6.66
CA VAL A 198 -3.63 10.14 -6.68
C VAL A 198 -4.03 10.72 -8.03
N THR A 199 -5.09 11.51 -8.01
CA THR A 199 -5.71 12.09 -9.21
C THR A 199 -5.34 13.56 -9.44
N GLU A 200 -4.76 14.23 -8.46
CA GLU A 200 -4.53 15.68 -8.45
C GLU A 200 -3.11 16.06 -8.01
N TYR A 201 -2.71 17.30 -8.30
CA TYR A 201 -1.43 17.90 -7.87
C TYR A 201 -1.55 18.64 -6.54
N SER A 202 -2.17 17.96 -5.56
CA SER A 202 -2.36 18.39 -4.17
C SER A 202 -1.98 17.22 -3.25
N ASP A 203 -1.40 17.52 -2.09
CA ASP A 203 -0.97 16.47 -1.16
C ASP A 203 -2.17 15.59 -0.77
N ALA A 204 -1.96 14.28 -0.66
CA ALA A 204 -3.00 13.39 -0.18
C ALA A 204 -3.33 13.75 1.28
N GLU A 205 -4.61 14.02 1.56
CA GLU A 205 -5.04 14.44 2.91
C GLU A 205 -4.86 13.32 3.94
N ASP A 206 -5.06 12.05 3.54
CA ASP A 206 -4.90 10.90 4.44
C ASP A 206 -3.70 10.03 4.03
N PRO A 207 -2.87 9.61 4.99
CA PRO A 207 -1.81 8.66 4.74
C PRO A 207 -2.36 7.27 4.40
N VAL A 208 -1.56 6.48 3.68
CA VAL A 208 -1.76 5.04 3.57
C VAL A 208 -1.38 4.41 4.90
N GLN A 209 -2.39 3.99 5.67
CA GLN A 209 -2.20 3.35 6.96
C GLN A 209 -2.19 1.83 6.81
N LEU A 210 -1.03 1.20 6.99
CA LEU A 210 -0.92 -0.25 7.01
C LEU A 210 -1.35 -0.80 8.37
N VAL A 211 -2.28 -1.75 8.35
CA VAL A 211 -2.77 -2.45 9.53
C VAL A 211 -1.97 -3.73 9.70
N SER A 212 -1.06 -3.71 10.67
CA SER A 212 -0.27 -4.88 11.04
C SER A 212 -1.18 -5.99 11.58
N GLN A 213 -0.87 -7.23 11.21
CA GLN A 213 -1.53 -8.45 11.65
C GLN A 213 -0.47 -9.48 12.07
N PRO A 214 -0.77 -10.34 13.07
CA PRO A 214 0.08 -11.46 13.41
C PRO A 214 0.13 -12.45 12.24
N THR A 215 1.30 -13.04 12.01
CA THR A 215 1.49 -14.16 11.09
C THR A 215 1.25 -15.49 11.80
N GLN A 216 1.14 -16.57 11.02
CA GLN A 216 1.08 -17.92 11.60
C GLN A 216 2.34 -18.25 12.39
N ALA A 217 3.52 -17.82 11.94
CA ALA A 217 4.77 -18.08 12.66
C ALA A 217 4.82 -17.42 14.04
N LEU A 218 4.20 -16.24 14.22
CA LEU A 218 4.05 -15.63 15.54
C LEU A 218 3.12 -16.45 16.43
N THR A 219 1.97 -16.86 15.90
CA THR A 219 1.01 -17.71 16.62
C THR A 219 1.63 -19.03 17.04
N ASP A 220 2.39 -19.69 16.16
CA ASP A 220 3.06 -20.97 16.42
C ASP A 220 4.15 -20.84 17.50
N GLU A 221 4.91 -19.75 17.49
CA GLU A 221 5.94 -19.48 18.49
C GLU A 221 5.32 -19.25 19.89
N VAL A 222 4.23 -18.49 19.95
CA VAL A 222 3.48 -18.29 21.21
C VAL A 222 2.87 -19.61 21.68
N ASP A 223 2.24 -20.38 20.80
CA ASP A 223 1.65 -21.69 21.11
C ASP A 223 2.70 -22.63 21.70
N GLN A 224 3.89 -22.70 21.10
CA GLN A 224 4.99 -23.51 21.62
C GLN A 224 5.40 -23.12 23.05
N GLN A 225 5.54 -21.81 23.33
CA GLN A 225 5.91 -21.33 24.67
C GLN A 225 4.81 -21.60 25.71
N VAL A 226 3.54 -21.43 25.34
CA VAL A 226 2.39 -21.70 26.23
C VAL A 226 2.27 -23.20 26.53
N ARG A 227 2.46 -24.07 25.53
CA ARG A 227 2.49 -25.53 25.73
C ARG A 227 3.60 -25.94 26.69
N ALA A 228 4.83 -25.51 26.42
CA ALA A 228 5.98 -25.83 27.27
C ALA A 228 5.79 -25.38 28.72
N TYR A 229 5.13 -24.23 28.93
CA TYR A 229 4.77 -23.75 30.25
C TYR A 229 3.77 -24.68 30.96
N LEU A 230 2.67 -25.05 30.30
CA LEU A 230 1.66 -25.94 30.87
C LEU A 230 2.22 -27.36 31.10
N ASP A 231 3.05 -27.86 30.19
CA ASP A 231 3.72 -29.16 30.34
C ASP A 231 4.60 -29.16 31.60
N GLY A 232 5.40 -28.10 31.80
CA GLY A 232 6.19 -27.93 33.01
C GLY A 232 5.36 -27.78 34.30
N CYS A 233 4.09 -27.38 34.19
CA CYS A 233 3.15 -27.41 35.32
C CYS A 233 2.71 -28.82 35.65
N THR A 234 2.39 -29.62 34.62
CA THR A 234 1.93 -31.01 34.80
C THR A 234 3.02 -31.94 35.34
N GLU A 235 4.29 -31.62 35.12
CA GLU A 235 5.43 -32.38 35.69
C GLU A 235 5.56 -32.25 37.23
N GLN A 236 4.89 -31.26 37.86
CA GLN A 236 4.98 -31.04 39.30
C GLN A 236 3.91 -31.87 40.04
N GLN A 237 4.33 -32.90 40.76
CA GLN A 237 3.46 -33.77 41.56
C GLN A 237 2.99 -33.11 42.87
N VAL A 238 2.28 -31.98 42.76
CA VAL A 238 1.66 -31.22 43.86
C VAL A 238 0.30 -30.67 43.41
N LEU A 239 -0.59 -30.37 44.37
CA LEU A 239 -1.94 -29.88 44.06
C LEU A 239 -1.97 -28.42 43.57
N MET A 240 -0.93 -27.65 43.87
CA MET A 240 -0.77 -26.25 43.45
C MET A 240 0.68 -26.05 42.97
N PRO A 241 0.98 -26.44 41.72
CA PRO A 241 2.32 -26.28 41.13
C PRO A 241 2.78 -24.82 41.18
N ALA A 242 4.06 -24.62 41.52
CA ALA A 242 4.61 -23.27 41.68
C ALA A 242 4.68 -22.55 40.33
N GLY A 243 4.13 -21.34 40.28
CA GLY A 243 4.11 -20.52 39.06
C GLY A 243 3.12 -20.99 38.01
N CYS A 244 2.14 -21.81 38.37
CA CYS A 244 1.15 -22.41 37.47
C CYS A 244 -0.28 -21.97 37.80
N PRO A 245 -1.20 -22.01 36.82
CA PRO A 245 -2.60 -21.71 37.07
C PRO A 245 -3.35 -22.90 37.71
N LEU A 246 -2.72 -24.08 37.75
CA LEU A 246 -3.34 -25.32 38.23
C LEU A 246 -3.46 -25.28 39.75
N ALA A 247 -4.67 -25.59 40.22
CA ALA A 247 -4.97 -25.70 41.64
C ALA A 247 -6.07 -26.74 41.84
N TYR A 248 -5.93 -27.53 42.90
CA TYR A 248 -6.96 -28.43 43.37
C TYR A 248 -7.08 -28.33 44.89
N ASP A 249 -8.28 -27.97 45.36
CA ASP A 249 -8.59 -27.79 46.77
C ASP A 249 -9.31 -29.02 47.33
N THR A 250 -8.73 -29.61 48.37
CA THR A 250 -9.32 -30.74 49.10
C THR A 250 -9.07 -30.61 50.59
N VAL A 251 -10.00 -31.13 51.40
CA VAL A 251 -9.82 -31.27 52.85
C VAL A 251 -9.20 -32.61 53.21
N ASP A 252 -9.17 -33.55 52.27
CA ASP A 252 -8.70 -34.92 52.49
C ASP A 252 -7.19 -35.02 52.36
N ARG A 253 -6.64 -36.13 52.83
CA ARG A 253 -5.20 -36.38 52.73
C ARG A 253 -4.88 -37.02 51.39
N VAL A 254 -4.10 -36.33 50.57
CA VAL A 254 -3.66 -36.84 49.26
C VAL A 254 -2.39 -37.70 49.37
N ASP A 255 -2.36 -38.82 48.64
CA ASP A 255 -1.12 -39.53 48.35
C ASP A 255 -0.36 -38.82 47.21
N ALA A 256 0.66 -38.05 47.57
CA ALA A 256 1.43 -37.25 46.61
C ALA A 256 2.06 -38.07 45.48
N SER A 257 2.28 -39.38 45.66
CA SER A 257 2.84 -40.24 44.62
C SER A 257 1.85 -40.60 43.51
N THR A 258 0.57 -40.34 43.73
CA THR A 258 -0.53 -40.61 42.78
C THR A 258 -0.98 -39.37 42.02
N ILE A 259 -0.46 -38.18 42.35
CA ILE A 259 -0.79 -36.94 41.66
C ILE A 259 -0.23 -37.02 40.24
N ASP A 260 -1.15 -36.99 39.28
CA ASP A 260 -0.88 -36.99 37.85
C ASP A 260 -1.76 -35.94 37.18
N TRP A 261 -1.11 -34.93 36.60
CA TRP A 261 -1.76 -33.86 35.86
C TRP A 261 -1.57 -34.10 34.36
N GLU A 262 -2.60 -33.88 33.54
CA GLU A 262 -2.48 -33.98 32.09
C GLU A 262 -3.26 -32.85 31.40
N VAL A 263 -2.65 -32.22 30.39
CA VAL A 263 -3.34 -31.19 29.59
C VAL A 263 -4.16 -31.88 28.51
N GLU A 264 -5.48 -31.90 28.69
CA GLU A 264 -6.44 -32.45 27.73
C GLU A 264 -6.62 -31.55 26.51
N ARG A 265 -6.65 -30.23 26.74
CA ARG A 265 -6.77 -29.22 25.69
C ARG A 265 -5.91 -28.01 26.00
N TYR A 266 -5.00 -27.68 25.08
CA TYR A 266 -4.22 -26.46 25.15
C TYR A 266 -5.01 -25.23 24.68
N PRO A 267 -4.62 -24.03 25.12
CA PRO A 267 -5.28 -22.79 24.70
C PRO A 267 -5.22 -22.52 23.20
N GLU A 268 -6.28 -21.94 22.66
CA GLU A 268 -6.26 -21.32 21.33
C GLU A 268 -5.60 -19.94 21.41
N ILE A 269 -4.51 -19.76 20.67
CA ILE A 269 -3.76 -18.50 20.69
C ILE A 269 -4.46 -17.44 19.84
N GLN A 270 -4.85 -16.33 20.49
CA GLN A 270 -5.40 -15.15 19.83
C GLN A 270 -4.58 -13.92 20.22
N ILE A 271 -4.02 -13.24 19.22
CA ILE A 271 -3.16 -12.07 19.37
C ILE A 271 -3.86 -10.86 18.76
N THR A 272 -4.02 -9.79 19.52
CA THR A 272 -4.69 -8.56 19.07
C THR A 272 -3.86 -7.32 19.36
N GLY A 273 -4.02 -6.28 18.54
CA GLY A 273 -3.37 -4.99 18.76
C GLY A 273 -4.12 -4.18 19.82
N PHE A 274 -3.41 -3.65 20.82
CA PHE A 274 -3.96 -2.78 21.86
C PHE A 274 -2.93 -1.74 22.31
N ASP A 275 -3.33 -0.46 22.33
CA ASP A 275 -2.51 0.69 22.77
C ASP A 275 -1.10 0.76 22.15
N GLY A 276 -0.99 0.46 20.85
CA GLY A 276 0.28 0.44 20.13
C GLY A 276 1.17 -0.78 20.41
N GLY A 277 0.71 -1.73 21.22
CA GLY A 277 1.34 -3.03 21.46
C GLY A 277 0.48 -4.22 21.03
N TRP A 278 0.94 -5.42 21.35
CA TRP A 278 0.25 -6.68 21.08
C TRP A 278 -0.09 -7.38 22.40
N VAL A 279 -1.31 -7.88 22.50
CA VAL A 279 -1.80 -8.57 23.69
C VAL A 279 -2.34 -9.93 23.32
N LEU A 280 -2.11 -10.90 24.20
CA LEU A 280 -2.77 -12.20 24.15
C LEU A 280 -4.16 -12.08 24.77
N ALA A 281 -5.15 -12.67 24.11
CA ALA A 281 -6.42 -12.94 24.76
C ALA A 281 -6.21 -13.85 25.98
N PRO A 282 -7.14 -13.85 26.96
CA PRO A 282 -7.12 -14.83 28.04
C PRO A 282 -6.98 -16.25 27.49
N LEU A 283 -6.11 -17.04 28.13
CA LEU A 283 -5.78 -18.40 27.74
C LEU A 283 -6.65 -19.34 28.56
N GLU A 284 -7.26 -20.34 27.90
CA GLU A 284 -8.10 -21.35 28.53
C GLU A 284 -7.56 -22.73 28.20
N ALA A 285 -7.22 -23.52 29.22
CA ALA A 285 -6.76 -24.90 29.08
C ALA A 285 -7.67 -25.84 29.85
N ASP A 286 -7.95 -27.01 29.29
CA ASP A 286 -8.58 -28.08 30.06
C ASP A 286 -7.49 -29.04 30.54
N VAL A 287 -7.50 -29.31 31.84
CA VAL A 287 -6.49 -30.12 32.50
C VAL A 287 -7.17 -31.14 33.39
N SER A 288 -6.77 -32.40 33.26
CA SER A 288 -7.20 -33.49 34.12
C SER A 288 -6.23 -33.68 35.28
N LEU A 289 -6.77 -34.11 36.42
CA LEU A 289 -6.05 -34.49 37.62
C LEU A 289 -6.54 -35.86 38.07
N GLN A 290 -5.59 -36.79 38.17
CA GLN A 290 -5.79 -38.07 38.83
C GLN A 290 -4.98 -38.09 40.13
N LEU A 291 -5.59 -38.58 41.21
CA LEU A 291 -4.94 -38.79 42.50
C LEU A 291 -5.74 -39.75 43.39
N THR A 292 -5.13 -40.22 44.47
CA THR A 292 -5.82 -40.97 45.53
C THR A 292 -5.89 -40.13 46.81
N GLU A 293 -7.10 -40.01 47.35
CA GLU A 293 -7.41 -39.31 48.59
C GLU A 293 -7.77 -40.26 49.71
N GLN A 294 -7.42 -39.89 50.94
CA GLN A 294 -7.87 -40.52 52.17
C GLN A 294 -8.80 -39.58 52.94
N ASP A 295 -10.05 -39.99 53.10
CA ASP A 295 -11.04 -39.28 53.92
C ASP A 295 -10.55 -39.17 55.37
N LEU A 296 -10.44 -37.94 55.89
CA LEU A 296 -9.86 -37.70 57.22
C LEU A 296 -10.72 -38.22 58.38
N ALA A 297 -12.01 -38.46 58.18
CA ALA A 297 -12.95 -38.90 59.22
C ALA A 297 -13.09 -40.42 59.30
N THR A 298 -13.08 -41.09 58.15
CA THR A 298 -13.38 -42.51 57.96
C THR A 298 -12.14 -43.33 57.59
N GLY A 299 -11.12 -42.70 57.04
CA GLY A 299 -9.91 -43.34 56.54
C GLY A 299 -10.10 -44.10 55.22
N ALA A 300 -11.25 -43.98 54.55
CA ALA A 300 -11.51 -44.60 53.25
C ALA A 300 -10.63 -43.97 52.17
N MET A 301 -10.14 -44.79 51.23
CA MET A 301 -9.35 -44.36 50.07
C MET A 301 -10.27 -44.22 48.85
N THR A 302 -10.12 -43.14 48.10
CA THR A 302 -10.87 -42.87 46.87
C THR A 302 -9.92 -42.42 45.77
N ASP A 303 -10.05 -43.01 44.58
CA ASP A 303 -9.39 -42.52 43.38
C ASP A 303 -10.25 -41.40 42.77
N VAL A 304 -9.63 -40.23 42.61
CA VAL A 304 -10.20 -39.03 42.02
C VAL A 304 -9.69 -38.92 40.59
N ASP A 305 -10.61 -38.59 39.68
CA ASP A 305 -10.34 -38.22 38.29
C ASP A 305 -11.26 -37.05 37.97
N VAL A 306 -10.68 -35.87 37.81
CA VAL A 306 -11.40 -34.62 37.57
C VAL A 306 -10.78 -33.88 36.39
N THR A 307 -11.62 -33.26 35.56
CA THR A 307 -11.17 -32.36 34.50
C THR A 307 -11.76 -30.98 34.76
N GLU A 308 -10.91 -29.97 34.82
CA GLU A 308 -11.31 -28.57 35.01
C GLU A 308 -10.73 -27.68 33.92
N THR A 309 -11.43 -26.57 33.64
CA THR A 309 -10.94 -25.51 32.75
C THR A 309 -10.23 -24.46 33.59
N TYR A 310 -8.96 -24.23 33.30
CA TYR A 310 -8.14 -23.21 33.92
C TYR A 310 -7.97 -22.02 32.97
N THR A 311 -8.26 -20.82 33.48
CA THR A 311 -8.07 -19.56 32.74
C THR A 311 -6.92 -18.77 33.34
N PHE A 312 -6.02 -18.29 32.49
CA PHE A 312 -4.90 -17.44 32.90
C PHE A 312 -4.56 -16.40 31.84
N THR A 313 -3.69 -15.46 32.19
CA THR A 313 -3.22 -14.44 31.23
C THR A 313 -1.71 -14.52 31.11
N ALA A 314 -1.18 -14.02 29.99
CA ALA A 314 0.25 -13.93 29.76
C ALA A 314 0.58 -12.59 29.11
N LYS A 315 1.70 -12.00 29.54
CA LYS A 315 2.29 -10.85 28.86
C LYS A 315 3.00 -11.33 27.60
N LEU A 316 2.74 -10.65 26.50
CA LEU A 316 3.38 -10.87 25.21
C LEU A 316 4.34 -9.72 24.91
N ASP A 317 5.63 -10.03 24.81
CA ASP A 317 6.66 -9.10 24.35
C ASP A 317 7.16 -9.59 22.99
N VAL A 318 6.89 -8.83 21.93
CA VAL A 318 7.26 -9.19 20.55
C VAL A 318 8.10 -8.07 19.94
N SER A 319 9.19 -8.47 19.30
CA SER A 319 9.98 -7.63 18.40
C SER A 319 10.01 -8.27 17.00
N THR A 320 10.73 -7.65 16.07
CA THR A 320 10.90 -8.21 14.71
C THR A 320 11.57 -9.58 14.67
N SER A 321 12.29 -9.98 15.72
CA SER A 321 13.09 -11.22 15.74
C SER A 321 12.98 -12.06 17.02
N ASN A 322 12.26 -11.58 18.03
CA ASN A 322 12.12 -12.29 19.30
C ASN A 322 10.68 -12.20 19.81
N VAL A 323 10.19 -13.31 20.34
CA VAL A 323 8.87 -13.47 20.96
C VAL A 323 9.09 -14.03 22.35
N THR A 324 8.52 -13.37 23.36
CA THR A 324 8.55 -13.86 24.74
C THR A 324 7.14 -13.84 25.31
N VAL A 325 6.70 -14.98 25.82
CA VAL A 325 5.43 -15.14 26.55
C VAL A 325 5.74 -15.32 28.03
N THR A 326 5.21 -14.42 28.88
CA THR A 326 5.38 -14.49 30.33
C THR A 326 4.02 -14.67 31.00
N PRO A 327 3.68 -15.88 31.48
CA PRO A 327 2.46 -16.10 32.25
C PRO A 327 2.39 -15.17 33.45
N VAL A 328 1.22 -14.59 33.69
CA VAL A 328 0.94 -13.78 34.87
C VAL A 328 0.47 -14.74 35.95
N ALA A 329 1.29 -14.95 36.97
CA ALA A 329 0.86 -15.73 38.13
C ALA A 329 -0.32 -15.04 38.80
N VAL A 330 -1.36 -15.81 39.11
CA VAL A 330 -2.46 -15.34 39.95
C VAL A 330 -1.92 -15.32 41.39
N GLU A 331 -1.79 -14.13 41.99
CA GLU A 331 -1.40 -13.97 43.40
C GLU A 331 -2.50 -14.46 44.36
#